data_AF-A0A4Y3VAU5-F1
#
_entry.id   AF-A0A4Y3VAU5-F1
#
_cell.length_a   1.000
_cell.length_b   1.000
_cell.length_c   1.000
_cell.angle_alpha   90.00
_cell.angle_beta   90.00
_cell.angle_gamma   90.00
#
_symmetry.space_group_name_H-M   'P 1'
#
loop_
_entity.id
_entity.type
_entity.pdbx_description
1 polymer ?
#
loop_
_entity_poly.entity_id
_entity_poly.type
_entity_poly.pdbx_seq_one_letter_code
_entity_poly.pdbx_strand_id
1 'polypeptide(L)'
;MSTRSTSSLDRLTEQLAGRVAHDISRVKLKTSREPERDPQRLTAVRKAVGDKPEIFTDANGALTRKDALYWARRFRAEWDVRWLEEPGL
;
A
#
# COMPACT_ATOMS: atom_id res chain seq x y z
N MET A 1 3.10 -27.38 -18.65
CA MET A 1 3.19 -26.81 -17.29
C MET A 1 3.64 -25.36 -17.46
N SER A 2 2.72 -24.40 -17.50
CA SER A 2 3.04 -23.01 -17.83
C SER A 2 3.64 -22.33 -16.60
N THR A 3 4.92 -21.96 -16.66
CA THR A 3 5.59 -21.14 -15.65
C THR A 3 4.95 -19.74 -15.68
N ARG A 4 3.97 -19.52 -14.81
CA ARG A 4 3.39 -18.19 -14.62
C ARG A 4 4.47 -17.34 -13.95
N SER A 5 5.09 -16.43 -14.70
CA SER A 5 6.00 -15.44 -14.11
C SER A 5 5.19 -14.56 -13.17
N THR A 6 5.34 -14.77 -11.86
CA THR A 6 4.64 -13.98 -10.83
C THR A 6 5.14 -12.54 -10.92
N SER A 7 4.24 -11.61 -11.23
CA SER A 7 4.60 -10.20 -11.31
C SER A 7 4.99 -9.67 -9.91
N SER A 8 5.75 -8.57 -9.86
CA SER A 8 6.08 -7.91 -8.59
C SER A 8 4.83 -7.51 -7.78
N LEU A 9 3.71 -7.25 -8.46
CA LEU A 9 2.44 -6.90 -7.85
C LEU A 9 1.74 -8.12 -7.24
N ASP A 10 1.71 -9.24 -7.97
CA ASP A 10 1.12 -10.49 -7.47
C ASP A 10 1.84 -10.95 -6.20
N ARG A 11 3.19 -10.96 -6.24
CA ARG A 11 4.02 -11.32 -5.07
C ARG A 11 3.76 -10.39 -3.88
N LEU A 12 3.58 -9.09 -4.12
CA LEU A 12 3.24 -8.13 -3.07
C LEU A 12 1.89 -8.47 -2.43
N THR A 13 0.86 -8.70 -3.25
CA THR A 13 -0.48 -9.01 -2.76
C THR A 13 -0.54 -10.34 -2.02
N GLU A 14 0.11 -11.38 -2.54
CA GLU A 14 0.22 -12.68 -1.89
C GLU A 14 0.89 -12.58 -0.52
N GLN A 15 1.98 -11.81 -0.42
CA GLN A 15 2.68 -11.63 0.85
C GLN A 15 1.80 -10.92 1.89
N LEU A 16 1.10 -9.85 1.51
CA LEU A 16 0.28 -9.09 2.46
C LEU A 16 -1.02 -9.83 2.82
N ALA A 17 -1.67 -10.49 1.86
CA ALA A 17 -2.82 -11.34 2.13
C ALA A 17 -2.45 -12.53 3.04
N GLY A 18 -1.27 -13.12 2.83
CA GLY A 18 -0.74 -14.17 3.70
C GLY A 18 -0.60 -13.71 5.16
N ARG A 19 -0.15 -12.47 5.41
CA ARG A 19 -0.10 -11.92 6.79
C ARG A 19 -1.48 -11.85 7.42
N VAL A 20 -2.47 -11.38 6.66
CA VAL A 20 -3.86 -11.28 7.15
C VAL A 20 -4.46 -12.66 7.42
N ALA A 21 -4.15 -13.65 6.60
CA ALA A 21 -4.54 -15.04 6.83
C ALA A 21 -3.92 -15.65 8.11
N HIS A 22 -2.86 -15.04 8.65
CA HIS A 22 -2.23 -15.38 9.93
C HIS A 22 -2.65 -14.40 11.06
N ASP A 23 -3.88 -13.88 11.00
CA ASP A 23 -4.50 -12.99 12.01
C ASP A 23 -3.78 -11.66 12.26
N ILE A 24 -2.90 -11.23 11.34
CA ILE A 24 -2.29 -9.90 11.42
C ILE A 24 -3.25 -8.89 10.79
N SER A 25 -3.93 -8.10 11.63
CA SER A 25 -4.95 -7.13 11.21
C SER A 25 -4.42 -5.84 10.58
N ARG A 26 -3.09 -5.69 10.46
CA ARG A 26 -2.43 -4.48 9.94
C ARG A 26 -1.33 -4.85 8.95
N VAL A 27 -1.34 -4.18 7.81
CA VAL A 27 -0.30 -4.33 6.79
C VAL A 27 0.31 -2.98 6.45
N LYS A 28 1.60 -2.98 6.10
CA LYS A 28 2.32 -1.77 5.68
C LYS A 28 2.81 -1.88 4.25
N LEU A 29 2.59 -0.85 3.45
CA LEU A 29 3.05 -0.73 2.07
C LEU A 29 4.02 0.46 1.93
N LYS A 30 5.21 0.21 1.35
CA LYS A 30 6.12 1.29 0.94
C LYS A 30 5.58 2.00 -0.31
N THR A 31 5.61 3.33 -0.28
CA THR A 31 5.04 4.25 -1.29
C THR A 31 6.04 5.35 -1.66
N SER A 32 5.67 6.21 -2.60
CA SER A 32 6.33 7.48 -2.98
C SER A 32 7.68 7.37 -3.71
N ARG A 33 8.22 6.15 -3.91
CA ARG A 33 9.39 5.92 -4.79
C ARG A 33 9.05 6.10 -6.28
N GLU A 34 7.89 5.60 -6.68
CA GLU A 34 7.30 5.70 -8.03
C GLU A 34 5.80 6.04 -7.83
N PRO A 35 5.47 7.29 -7.45
CA PRO A 35 4.13 7.65 -6.98
C PRO A 35 3.00 7.32 -7.96
N GLU A 36 3.28 7.31 -9.27
CA GLU A 36 2.35 6.94 -10.32
C GLU A 36 1.90 5.47 -10.24
N ARG A 37 2.69 4.61 -9.58
CA ARG A 37 2.38 3.18 -9.39
C ARG A 37 1.64 2.90 -8.09
N ASP A 38 1.68 3.82 -7.13
CA ASP A 38 1.06 3.61 -5.81
C ASP A 38 -0.46 3.38 -5.90
N PRO A 39 -1.24 4.09 -6.73
CA PRO A 39 -2.67 3.80 -6.88
C PRO A 39 -2.96 2.37 -7.34
N GLN A 40 -2.18 1.84 -8.29
CA GLN A 40 -2.33 0.46 -8.76
C GLN A 40 -2.00 -0.53 -7.64
N ARG A 41 -0.91 -0.28 -6.90
CA ARG A 41 -0.46 -1.12 -5.78
C ARG A 41 -1.47 -1.12 -4.64
N LEU A 42 -1.93 0.05 -4.21
CA LEU A 42 -2.91 0.20 -3.14
C LEU A 42 -4.26 -0.44 -3.50
N THR A 43 -4.70 -0.28 -4.75
CA THR A 43 -5.93 -0.95 -5.23
C THR A 43 -5.80 -2.47 -5.16
N ALA A 44 -4.68 -3.02 -5.62
CA ALA A 44 -4.44 -4.45 -5.59
C ALA A 44 -4.34 -4.98 -4.14
N VAL A 45 -3.61 -4.26 -3.27
CA VAL A 45 -3.48 -4.63 -1.85
C VAL A 45 -4.84 -4.59 -1.16
N ARG A 46 -5.63 -3.51 -1.31
CA ARG A 46 -6.97 -3.42 -0.69
C ARG A 46 -7.88 -4.56 -1.13
N LYS A 47 -7.89 -4.90 -2.42
CA LYS A 47 -8.65 -6.06 -2.93
C LYS A 47 -8.17 -7.39 -2.34
N ALA A 48 -6.86 -7.57 -2.18
CA ALA A 48 -6.28 -8.82 -1.71
C ALA A 48 -6.46 -9.03 -0.19
N VAL A 49 -6.38 -7.96 0.62
CA VAL A 49 -6.50 -8.05 2.07
C VAL A 49 -7.93 -7.88 2.58
N GLY A 50 -8.84 -7.35 1.74
CA GLY A 50 -10.22 -7.04 2.11
C GLY A 50 -10.36 -5.73 2.90
N ASP A 51 -11.57 -5.43 3.35
CA ASP A 51 -11.89 -4.13 3.95
C ASP A 51 -11.54 -4.03 5.44
N LYS A 52 -11.41 -5.16 6.13
CA LYS A 52 -11.18 -5.17 7.59
C LYS A 52 -9.75 -4.83 8.00
N PRO A 53 -8.69 -5.35 7.33
CA PRO A 53 -7.33 -5.02 7.75
C PRO A 53 -7.00 -3.55 7.50
N GLU A 54 -6.30 -2.96 8.46
CA GLU A 54 -5.83 -1.58 8.35
C GLU A 54 -4.59 -1.53 7.44
N ILE A 55 -4.60 -0.60 6.47
CA ILE A 55 -3.45 -0.36 5.61
C ILE A 55 -2.69 0.86 6.14
N PHE A 56 -1.40 0.66 6.33
CA PHE A 56 -0.42 1.69 6.65
C PHE A 56 0.44 1.91 5.42
N THR A 57 0.83 3.16 5.17
CA THR A 57 1.78 3.51 4.12
C THR A 57 2.99 4.20 4.72
N ASP A 58 4.12 4.07 4.05
CA ASP A 58 5.38 4.67 4.47
C ASP A 58 6.08 5.21 3.23
N ALA A 59 6.32 6.53 3.24
CA ALA A 59 6.88 7.27 2.12
C ALA A 59 8.40 7.46 2.23
N ASN A 60 9.01 7.03 3.34
CA ASN A 60 10.46 7.07 3.55
C ASN A 60 11.09 8.45 3.27
N GLY A 61 10.39 9.52 3.66
CA GLY A 61 10.79 10.91 3.52
C GLY A 61 10.72 11.49 2.11
N ALA A 62 10.06 10.82 1.16
CA ALA A 62 10.14 11.16 -0.26
C ALA A 62 9.24 12.33 -0.71
N LEU A 63 8.28 12.78 0.10
CA LEU A 63 7.30 13.78 -0.29
C LEU A 63 7.66 15.18 0.23
N THR A 64 7.37 16.19 -0.59
CA THR A 64 7.31 17.58 -0.10
C THR A 64 6.08 17.76 0.79
N ARG A 65 6.06 18.81 1.62
CA ARG A 65 4.89 19.14 2.46
C ARG A 65 3.55 19.18 1.70
N LYS A 66 3.52 19.71 0.46
CA LYS A 66 2.29 19.78 -0.34
C LYS A 66 1.88 18.41 -0.86
N ASP A 67 2.84 17.62 -1.34
CA ASP A 67 2.57 16.26 -1.83
C ASP A 67 2.14 15.34 -0.71
N ALA A 68 2.74 15.46 0.48
CA ALA A 68 2.33 14.74 1.68
C ALA A 68 0.86 15.00 2.03
N LEU A 69 0.43 16.26 2.02
CA LEU A 69 -0.97 16.62 2.30
C LEU A 69 -1.92 16.06 1.23
N TYR A 70 -1.53 16.15 -0.05
CA TYR A 70 -2.30 15.60 -1.16
C TYR A 70 -2.47 14.08 -1.02
N TRP A 71 -1.35 13.36 -0.87
CA TRP A 71 -1.35 11.91 -0.78
C TRP A 71 -2.01 11.40 0.50
N ALA A 72 -1.84 12.04 1.65
CA ALA A 72 -2.52 11.64 2.88
C ALA A 72 -4.06 11.68 2.72
N ARG A 73 -4.59 12.74 2.10
CA ARG A 73 -6.03 12.88 1.84
C ARG A 73 -6.52 11.82 0.86
N ARG A 74 -5.79 11.65 -0.25
CA ARG A 74 -6.13 10.68 -1.29
C ARG A 74 -6.06 9.24 -0.78
N PHE A 75 -4.98 8.88 -0.08
CA PHE A 75 -4.77 7.57 0.53
C PHE A 75 -5.89 7.19 1.48
N ARG A 76 -6.33 8.14 2.32
CA ARG A 76 -7.49 7.91 3.19
C ARG A 76 -8.78 7.73 2.41
N ALA A 77 -9.05 8.60 1.43
CA ALA A 77 -10.33 8.62 0.72
C ALA A 77 -10.53 7.40 -0.21
N GLU A 78 -9.48 6.95 -0.90
CA GLU A 78 -9.61 5.90 -1.92
C GLU A 78 -9.35 4.48 -1.39
N TRP A 79 -8.50 4.32 -0.36
CA TRP A 79 -8.09 2.98 0.11
C TRP A 79 -8.19 2.77 1.63
N ASP A 80 -8.77 3.72 2.36
CA ASP A 80 -8.82 3.74 3.83
C ASP A 80 -7.45 3.48 4.47
N VAL A 81 -6.40 4.13 3.95
CA VAL A 81 -5.10 4.13 4.62
C VAL A 81 -5.22 4.87 5.94
N ARG A 82 -4.80 4.21 7.02
CA ARG A 82 -4.96 4.70 8.39
C ARG A 82 -3.81 5.56 8.86
N TRP A 83 -2.65 5.41 8.24
CA TRP A 83 -1.43 6.13 8.60
C TRP A 83 -0.48 6.29 7.41
N LEU A 84 0.05 7.50 7.25
CA LEU A 84 1.16 7.81 6.34
C LEU A 84 2.39 8.12 7.18
N GLU A 85 3.31 7.17 7.23
CA GLU A 85 4.59 7.25 7.94
C GLU A 85 5.65 7.95 7.09
N GLU A 86 6.50 8.75 7.74
CA GLU A 86 7.62 9.46 7.14
C GLU A 86 7.25 10.14 5.79
N PRO A 87 6.26 11.04 5.75
CA PRO A 87 5.92 11.72 4.50
C PRO A 87 7.12 12.48 3.92
N GLY A 88 7.89 13.17 4.75
CA GLY A 88 8.97 14.09 4.36
C GLY A 88 8.82 15.44 5.05
N LEU A 89 9.70 16.40 4.72
CA LEU A 89 9.71 17.77 5.28
C LEU A 89 9.16 18.81 4.28
#